data_AF-A0AAN6FHB5-F1
#
_entry.id   AF-A0AAN6FHB5-F1
#
_cell.length_a   1.000
_cell.length_b   1.000
_cell.length_c   1.000
_cell.angle_alpha   90.00
_cell.angle_beta   90.00
_cell.angle_gamma   90.00
#
_symmetry.space_group_name_H-M   'P 1'
#
loop_
_entity.id
_entity.type
_entity.pdbx_description
1 polymer ?
#
loop_
_entity_poly.entity_id
_entity_poly.type
_entity_poly.pdbx_seq_one_letter_code
_entity_poly.pdbx_strand_id
1 'polypeptide(L)'
;MKKTRNKLSPPQKFPFALRALPAVLATQWNTSTFIPYRQAFPPQHSASPATLQAHVEDLTNRDVKIAYLKDLQGFLWESGFETGEYATPLFDDVVPRLREWRERGVGLGVYSSGSVVAQKLLFRHVSVHVGEAARVGGKGGAGGGGGKQVSSPSSAEGHRAAETEDLRDLVTEGGWFDTTNAGLKTEASSYGKIVETLGWHAARTLFLTDNVGEYDAAASAGLRVILLDRPGNAPVSAADMARMDVVQSLDDIELVEK
;
A
#
# COMPACT_ATOMS: atom_id res chain seq x y z
N MET A 1 28.54 -2.93 24.83
CA MET A 1 27.28 -2.41 25.41
C MET A 1 26.12 -2.80 24.51
N LYS A 2 25.18 -3.61 25.03
CA LYS A 2 24.02 -4.10 24.28
C LYS A 2 23.02 -2.95 24.15
N LYS A 3 22.92 -2.33 22.96
CA LYS A 3 21.80 -1.42 22.66
C LYS A 3 20.54 -2.26 22.57
N THR A 4 19.67 -2.13 23.56
CA THR A 4 18.30 -2.63 23.55
C THR A 4 17.60 -2.04 22.35
N ARG A 5 17.41 -2.84 21.29
CA ARG A 5 16.50 -2.51 20.20
C ARG A 5 15.11 -2.44 20.82
N ASN A 6 14.52 -1.25 20.85
CA ASN A 6 13.08 -1.11 21.04
C ASN A 6 12.43 -1.97 19.95
N LYS A 7 11.81 -3.09 20.37
CA LYS A 7 10.86 -3.80 19.53
C LYS A 7 9.70 -2.85 19.35
N LEU A 8 9.68 -2.10 18.24
CA LEU A 8 8.38 -1.66 17.72
C LEU A 8 7.62 -2.95 17.41
N SER A 9 6.60 -3.23 18.23
CA SER A 9 5.58 -4.20 17.86
C SER A 9 5.07 -3.81 16.47
N PRO A 10 4.99 -4.75 15.50
CA PRO A 10 4.53 -4.41 14.16
C PRO A 10 3.12 -3.81 14.28
N PRO A 11 2.82 -2.69 13.57
CA PRO A 11 1.48 -2.13 13.60
C PRO A 11 0.48 -3.22 13.21
N GLN A 12 -0.53 -3.42 14.05
CA GLN A 12 -1.59 -4.41 13.85
C GLN A 12 -2.11 -4.33 12.41
N LYS A 13 -2.08 -5.48 11.72
CA LYS A 13 -2.70 -5.66 10.41
C LYS A 13 -4.21 -5.36 10.53
N PHE A 14 -4.77 -4.67 9.53
CA PHE A 14 -6.21 -4.36 9.32
C PHE A 14 -6.96 -3.33 10.21
N PRO A 15 -6.39 -2.19 10.66
CA PRO A 15 -7.17 -1.21 11.44
C PRO A 15 -8.28 -0.53 10.63
N PHE A 16 -8.10 -0.36 9.32
CA PHE A 16 -8.99 0.50 8.55
C PHE A 16 -10.36 -0.10 8.24
N ALA A 17 -10.40 -1.29 7.63
CA ALA A 17 -11.68 -1.88 7.21
C ALA A 17 -12.65 -1.95 8.40
N LEU A 18 -12.15 -2.29 9.59
CA LEU A 18 -12.94 -2.29 10.81
C LEU A 18 -13.33 -0.88 11.31
N ARG A 19 -12.48 0.15 11.12
CA ARG A 19 -12.82 1.55 11.45
C ARG A 19 -13.85 2.16 10.51
N ALA A 20 -13.78 1.90 9.21
CA ALA A 20 -14.71 2.45 8.22
C ALA A 20 -16.06 1.75 8.21
N LEU A 21 -16.07 0.46 8.54
CA LEU A 21 -17.27 -0.37 8.47
C LEU A 21 -18.48 0.25 9.20
N PRO A 22 -18.39 0.76 10.44
CA PRO A 22 -19.52 1.40 11.11
C PRO A 22 -20.16 2.56 10.31
N ALA A 23 -19.33 3.45 9.75
CA ALA A 23 -19.81 4.61 9.00
C ALA A 23 -20.46 4.19 7.67
N VAL A 24 -19.85 3.24 6.97
CA VAL A 24 -20.39 2.67 5.72
C VAL A 24 -21.70 1.94 5.98
N LEU A 25 -21.79 1.14 7.04
CA LEU A 25 -23.03 0.46 7.39
C LEU A 25 -24.14 1.45 7.80
N ALA A 26 -23.80 2.57 8.42
CA ALA A 26 -24.79 3.59 8.77
C ALA A 26 -25.35 4.34 7.54
N THR A 27 -24.51 4.57 6.52
CA THR A 27 -24.83 5.47 5.40
C THR A 27 -25.17 4.75 4.10
N GLN A 28 -24.63 3.55 3.87
CA GLN A 28 -24.73 2.83 2.60
C GLN A 28 -25.55 1.53 2.68
N TRP A 29 -26.10 1.15 3.84
CA TRP A 29 -26.77 -0.15 4.03
C TRP A 29 -27.78 -0.56 2.95
N ASN A 30 -28.52 0.41 2.41
CA ASN A 30 -29.60 0.20 1.45
C ASN A 30 -29.27 0.72 0.04
N THR A 31 -28.03 1.13 -0.22
CA THR A 31 -27.65 1.62 -1.55
C THR A 31 -27.48 0.45 -2.51
N SER A 32 -27.80 0.68 -3.78
CA SER A 32 -27.55 -0.32 -4.84
C SER A 32 -26.07 -0.71 -4.96
N THR A 33 -25.16 0.18 -4.55
CA THR A 33 -23.72 -0.06 -4.53
C THR A 33 -23.28 -1.03 -3.44
N PHE A 34 -23.90 -0.99 -2.25
CA PHE A 34 -23.51 -1.83 -1.12
C PHE A 34 -24.25 -3.18 -1.05
N ILE A 35 -25.46 -3.24 -1.61
CA ILE A 35 -26.31 -4.45 -1.60
C ILE A 35 -25.57 -5.73 -2.06
N PRO A 36 -24.77 -5.73 -3.15
CA PRO A 36 -24.03 -6.92 -3.57
C PRO A 36 -23.06 -7.43 -2.50
N TYR A 37 -22.33 -6.54 -1.83
CA TYR A 37 -21.38 -6.89 -0.76
C TYR A 37 -22.10 -7.44 0.47
N ARG A 38 -23.24 -6.85 0.85
CA ARG A 38 -24.07 -7.35 1.94
C ARG A 38 -24.62 -8.75 1.63
N GLN A 39 -25.15 -8.96 0.43
CA GLN A 39 -25.81 -10.22 0.05
C GLN A 39 -24.84 -11.38 -0.17
N ALA A 40 -23.55 -11.11 -0.33
CA ALA A 40 -22.52 -12.14 -0.42
C ALA A 40 -22.28 -12.86 0.94
N PHE A 41 -22.68 -12.26 2.06
CA PHE A 41 -22.58 -12.87 3.38
C PHE A 41 -23.77 -13.79 3.69
N PRO A 42 -23.58 -14.86 4.49
CA PRO A 42 -24.67 -15.73 4.92
C PRO A 42 -25.85 -14.93 5.50
N PRO A 43 -27.11 -15.32 5.22
CA PRO A 43 -28.30 -14.54 5.61
C PRO A 43 -28.37 -14.18 7.09
N GLN A 44 -27.88 -15.04 7.98
CA GLN A 44 -27.85 -14.78 9.42
C GLN A 44 -26.91 -13.64 9.82
N HIS A 45 -25.92 -13.31 8.99
CA HIS A 45 -24.97 -12.22 9.22
C HIS A 45 -25.37 -10.96 8.45
N SER A 46 -26.05 -11.08 7.30
CA SER A 46 -26.43 -9.94 6.44
C SER A 46 -27.79 -9.30 6.75
N ALA A 47 -28.48 -9.76 7.81
CA ALA A 47 -29.81 -9.27 8.19
C ALA A 47 -29.84 -7.84 8.76
N SER A 48 -28.75 -7.39 9.40
CA SER A 48 -28.65 -6.05 9.99
C SER A 48 -27.22 -5.52 9.97
N PRO A 49 -27.02 -4.19 10.06
CA PRO A 49 -25.70 -3.60 10.26
C PRO A 49 -24.91 -4.24 11.41
N ALA A 50 -25.55 -4.41 12.57
CA ALA A 50 -24.90 -4.93 13.77
C ALA A 50 -24.42 -6.38 13.59
N THR A 51 -25.25 -7.24 12.97
CA THR A 51 -24.89 -8.64 12.74
C THR A 51 -23.78 -8.79 11.70
N LEU A 52 -23.76 -7.92 10.68
CA LEU A 52 -22.71 -7.94 9.66
C LEU A 52 -21.40 -7.45 10.25
N GLN A 53 -21.44 -6.35 11.01
CA GLN A 53 -20.26 -5.80 11.68
C GLN A 53 -19.59 -6.81 12.60
N ALA A 54 -20.36 -7.41 13.51
CA ALA A 54 -19.84 -8.39 14.47
C ALA A 54 -19.19 -9.60 13.76
N HIS A 55 -19.76 -10.04 12.65
CA HIS A 55 -19.21 -11.15 11.89
C HIS A 55 -17.92 -10.76 11.14
N VAL A 56 -17.86 -9.57 10.55
CA VAL A 56 -16.65 -9.05 9.90
C VAL A 56 -15.51 -8.89 10.91
N GLU A 57 -15.81 -8.37 12.11
CA GLU A 57 -14.85 -8.27 13.22
C GLU A 57 -14.33 -9.66 13.63
N ASP A 58 -15.21 -10.64 13.84
CA ASP A 58 -14.83 -12.02 14.16
C ASP A 58 -13.92 -12.65 13.08
N LEU A 59 -14.34 -12.58 11.81
CA LEU A 59 -13.56 -13.13 10.71
C LEU A 59 -12.18 -12.48 10.60
N THR A 60 -12.11 -11.16 10.80
CA THR A 60 -10.85 -10.40 10.74
C THR A 60 -9.94 -10.78 11.91
N ASN A 61 -10.48 -10.87 13.13
CA ASN A 61 -9.72 -11.25 14.33
C ASN A 61 -9.18 -12.68 14.27
N ARG A 62 -9.88 -13.59 13.57
CA ARG A 62 -9.45 -14.97 13.33
C ARG A 62 -8.59 -15.15 12.07
N ASP A 63 -8.21 -14.05 11.40
CA ASP A 63 -7.45 -14.04 10.15
C ASP A 63 -8.07 -14.91 9.03
N VAL A 64 -9.40 -15.00 8.98
CA VAL A 64 -10.11 -15.84 8.01
C VAL A 64 -10.04 -15.21 6.61
N LYS A 65 -9.66 -16.01 5.61
CA LYS A 65 -9.48 -15.56 4.21
C LYS A 65 -10.63 -16.04 3.32
N ILE A 66 -11.84 -15.54 3.54
CA ILE A 66 -13.03 -15.88 2.74
C ILE A 66 -13.33 -14.81 1.68
N ALA A 67 -13.89 -15.23 0.53
CA ALA A 67 -14.08 -14.37 -0.64
C ALA A 67 -14.92 -13.11 -0.34
N TYR A 68 -16.13 -13.27 0.21
CA TYR A 68 -17.03 -12.15 0.50
C TYR A 68 -16.43 -11.13 1.50
N LEU A 69 -15.54 -11.56 2.40
CA LEU A 69 -14.86 -10.67 3.32
C LEU A 69 -13.82 -9.82 2.58
N LYS A 70 -13.05 -10.45 1.68
CA LYS A 70 -12.08 -9.74 0.84
C LYS A 70 -12.77 -8.71 -0.05
N ASP A 71 -13.92 -9.08 -0.63
CA ASP A 71 -14.70 -8.19 -1.48
C ASP A 71 -15.19 -6.97 -0.70
N LEU A 72 -15.76 -7.18 0.50
CA LEU A 72 -16.18 -6.08 1.38
C LEU A 72 -14.98 -5.22 1.81
N GLN A 73 -13.85 -5.81 2.17
CA GLN A 73 -12.64 -5.06 2.53
C GLN A 73 -12.14 -4.19 1.37
N GLY A 74 -12.24 -4.69 0.12
CA GLY A 74 -11.96 -3.92 -1.09
C GLY A 74 -12.89 -2.72 -1.24
N PHE A 75 -14.19 -2.93 -1.09
CA PHE A 75 -15.19 -1.85 -1.13
C PHE A 75 -14.94 -0.77 -0.07
N LEU A 76 -14.65 -1.18 1.16
CA LEU A 76 -14.36 -0.26 2.26
C LEU A 76 -13.13 0.58 1.96
N TRP A 77 -12.08 -0.02 1.39
CA TRP A 77 -10.88 0.71 0.96
C TRP A 77 -11.21 1.73 -0.13
N GLU A 78 -11.98 1.35 -1.15
CA GLU A 78 -12.42 2.27 -2.21
C GLU A 78 -13.12 3.50 -1.65
N SER A 79 -14.10 3.31 -0.76
CA SER A 79 -14.78 4.42 -0.13
C SER A 79 -13.86 5.32 0.68
N GLY A 80 -12.85 4.79 1.37
CA GLY A 80 -11.92 5.58 2.19
C GLY A 80 -10.94 6.41 1.35
N PHE A 81 -10.52 5.91 0.19
CA PHE A 81 -9.68 6.65 -0.74
C PHE A 81 -10.47 7.73 -1.48
N GLU A 82 -11.71 7.44 -1.90
CA GLU A 82 -12.57 8.42 -2.57
C GLU A 82 -12.96 9.59 -1.67
N THR A 83 -13.16 9.36 -0.37
CA THR A 83 -13.47 10.43 0.60
C THR A 83 -12.24 11.21 1.05
N GLY A 84 -11.03 10.83 0.63
CA GLY A 84 -9.77 11.45 1.06
C GLY A 84 -9.43 11.20 2.53
N GLU A 85 -10.09 10.23 3.17
CA GLU A 85 -9.78 9.77 4.52
C GLU A 85 -8.44 9.00 4.54
N TYR A 86 -8.01 8.48 3.38
CA TYR A 86 -6.75 7.79 3.19
C TYR A 86 -5.96 8.33 2.01
N ALA A 87 -4.66 8.30 2.21
CA ALA A 87 -3.67 8.46 1.18
C ALA A 87 -2.66 7.31 1.32
N THR A 88 -2.25 6.72 0.20
CA THR A 88 -1.31 5.61 0.13
C THR A 88 0.07 6.14 0.47
N PRO A 89 0.65 5.76 1.63
CA PRO A 89 2.02 6.13 1.93
C PRO A 89 2.95 5.33 1.03
N LEU A 90 3.87 6.02 0.36
CA LEU A 90 5.04 5.42 -0.27
C LEU A 90 6.29 5.88 0.47
N PHE A 91 7.38 5.10 0.38
CA PHE A 91 8.68 5.57 0.85
C PHE A 91 9.14 6.76 0.00
N ASP A 92 9.87 7.70 0.61
CA ASP A 92 10.25 8.99 0.02
C ASP A 92 11.02 8.85 -1.30
N ASP A 93 11.79 7.77 -1.46
CA ASP A 93 12.58 7.47 -2.67
C ASP A 93 11.76 6.88 -3.81
N VAL A 94 10.54 6.39 -3.56
CA VAL A 94 9.76 5.66 -4.58
C VAL A 94 9.31 6.58 -5.70
N VAL A 95 8.56 7.65 -5.38
CA VAL A 95 7.97 8.52 -6.41
C VAL A 95 9.05 9.20 -7.28
N PRO A 96 10.12 9.78 -6.71
CA PRO A 96 11.20 10.36 -7.52
C PRO A 96 11.84 9.35 -8.47
N ARG A 97 12.16 8.15 -8.00
CA ARG A 97 12.81 7.11 -8.82
C ARG A 97 11.91 6.56 -9.92
N LEU A 98 10.62 6.34 -9.65
CA LEU A 98 9.67 5.92 -10.68
C LEU A 98 9.55 6.98 -11.78
N ARG A 99 9.49 8.27 -11.44
CA ARG A 99 9.44 9.37 -12.43
C ARG A 99 10.71 9.42 -13.27
N GLU A 100 11.88 9.36 -12.65
CA GLU A 100 13.15 9.35 -13.38
C GLU A 100 13.22 8.17 -14.35
N TRP A 101 12.83 6.96 -13.92
CA TRP A 101 12.81 5.80 -14.80
C TRP A 101 11.86 6.00 -15.99
N ARG A 102 10.70 6.62 -15.79
CA ARG A 102 9.77 6.96 -16.88
C ARG A 102 10.35 7.99 -17.84
N GLU A 103 11.01 9.03 -17.32
CA GLU A 103 11.69 10.03 -18.15
C GLU A 103 12.81 9.42 -19.00
N ARG A 104 13.46 8.36 -18.48
CA ARG A 104 14.45 7.55 -19.20
C ARG A 104 13.83 6.52 -20.17
N GLY A 105 12.51 6.51 -20.34
CA GLY A 105 11.81 5.60 -21.25
C GLY A 105 11.63 4.17 -20.73
N VAL A 106 11.82 3.93 -19.42
CA VAL A 106 11.64 2.61 -18.81
C VAL A 106 10.15 2.30 -18.66
N GLY A 107 9.75 1.10 -19.08
CA GLY A 107 8.41 0.59 -18.80
C GLY A 107 8.26 0.21 -17.32
N LEU A 108 7.17 0.62 -16.68
CA LEU A 108 6.87 0.26 -15.29
C LEU A 108 5.62 -0.62 -15.22
N GLY A 109 5.66 -1.63 -14.36
CA GLY A 109 4.55 -2.54 -14.11
C GLY A 109 4.43 -2.87 -12.62
N VAL A 110 3.21 -3.16 -12.17
CA VAL A 110 2.90 -3.52 -10.79
C VAL A 110 2.39 -4.95 -10.75
N TYR A 111 2.92 -5.76 -9.84
CA TYR A 111 2.46 -7.13 -9.59
C TYR A 111 2.22 -7.35 -8.09
N SER A 112 0.97 -7.53 -7.70
CA SER A 112 0.56 -7.66 -6.30
C SER A 112 -0.53 -8.71 -6.12
N SER A 113 -0.67 -9.26 -4.90
CA SER A 113 -1.80 -10.13 -4.57
C SER A 113 -3.12 -9.37 -4.44
N GLY A 114 -3.09 -8.04 -4.30
CA GLY A 114 -4.28 -7.20 -4.37
C GLY A 114 -4.83 -7.15 -5.80
N SER A 115 -6.15 -7.04 -5.95
CA SER A 115 -6.78 -6.96 -7.28
C SER A 115 -6.27 -5.76 -8.08
N VAL A 116 -6.30 -5.84 -9.41
CA VAL A 116 -5.94 -4.70 -10.29
C VAL A 116 -6.73 -3.44 -9.94
N VAL A 117 -8.00 -3.56 -9.55
CA VAL A 117 -8.83 -2.44 -9.10
C VAL A 117 -8.22 -1.78 -7.85
N ALA A 118 -7.88 -2.58 -6.84
CA ALA A 118 -7.26 -2.09 -5.62
C ALA A 118 -5.89 -1.44 -5.89
N GLN A 119 -5.08 -2.02 -6.78
CA GLN A 119 -3.79 -1.44 -7.15
C GLN A 119 -3.93 -0.05 -7.78
N LYS A 120 -4.86 0.09 -8.74
CA LYS A 120 -5.13 1.38 -9.39
C LYS A 120 -5.65 2.42 -8.41
N LEU A 121 -6.51 2.00 -7.48
CA LEU A 121 -7.01 2.85 -6.42
C LEU A 121 -5.88 3.35 -5.50
N LEU A 122 -4.95 2.47 -5.10
CA LEU A 122 -3.77 2.87 -4.31
C LEU A 122 -2.92 3.93 -5.03
N PHE A 123 -2.64 3.71 -6.31
CA PHE A 123 -1.83 4.63 -7.13
C PHE A 123 -2.57 5.93 -7.47
N ARG A 124 -3.90 5.95 -7.46
CA ARG A 124 -4.71 7.17 -7.67
C ARG A 124 -4.62 8.14 -6.48
N HIS A 125 -4.31 7.63 -5.30
CA HIS A 125 -4.40 8.37 -4.05
C HIS A 125 -3.10 8.30 -3.24
N VAL A 126 -1.95 8.59 -3.85
CA VAL A 126 -0.65 8.55 -3.15
C VAL A 126 -0.45 9.80 -2.30
N SER A 127 -0.02 9.64 -1.05
CA SER A 127 0.23 10.77 -0.14
C SER A 127 1.30 11.69 -0.69
N VAL A 128 0.97 12.97 -0.86
CA VAL A 128 1.96 14.01 -1.14
C VAL A 128 2.66 14.33 0.18
N HIS A 129 3.93 13.97 0.30
CA HIS A 129 4.76 14.49 1.37
C HIS A 129 5.00 15.97 1.06
N VAL A 130 4.18 16.85 1.62
CA VAL A 130 4.48 18.28 1.65
C VAL A 130 5.76 18.41 2.47
N GLY A 131 6.90 18.57 1.78
CA GLY A 131 8.18 18.73 2.44
C GLY A 131 8.06 19.83 3.49
N GLU A 132 8.25 19.47 4.76
CA GLU A 132 8.59 20.45 5.78
C GLU A 132 9.98 20.98 5.43
N ALA A 133 10.01 21.93 4.50
CA ALA A 133 11.16 22.77 4.25
C ALA A 133 11.48 23.49 5.57
N ALA A 134 12.53 23.02 6.23
CA ALA A 134 13.46 23.79 7.05
C ALA A 134 12.87 25.08 7.66
N ARG A 135 12.13 24.98 8.77
CA ARG A 135 12.11 26.07 9.76
C ARG A 135 13.35 25.96 10.64
N VAL A 136 14.50 26.24 10.04
CA VAL A 136 15.68 26.73 10.78
C VAL A 136 15.62 28.25 10.73
N GLY A 137 15.51 28.85 11.90
CA GLY A 137 15.60 30.29 12.14
C GLY A 137 14.62 30.67 13.25
N GLY A 138 15.04 31.17 14.41
CA GLY A 138 16.33 31.57 14.93
C GLY A 138 16.11 32.01 16.39
N LYS A 139 17.18 32.02 17.18
CA LYS A 139 17.21 32.51 18.56
C LYS A 139 16.67 33.95 18.67
N GLY A 140 15.98 34.25 19.78
CA GLY A 140 16.03 35.60 20.39
C GLY A 140 14.84 35.99 21.27
N GLY A 141 15.11 36.30 22.54
CA GLY A 141 14.39 37.35 23.27
C GLY A 141 13.50 36.94 24.45
N ALA A 142 13.97 37.23 25.67
CA ALA A 142 13.18 37.24 26.91
C ALA A 142 12.32 38.52 27.03
N GLY A 143 11.18 38.46 27.72
CA GLY A 143 10.45 39.66 28.18
C GLY A 143 9.01 39.45 28.67
N GLY A 144 8.85 39.34 30.00
CA GLY A 144 7.75 39.81 30.88
C GLY A 144 6.27 39.91 30.45
N GLY A 145 5.40 39.28 31.25
CA GLY A 145 4.34 39.99 32.01
C GLY A 145 2.88 39.99 31.50
N GLY A 146 2.04 39.17 32.16
CA GLY A 146 0.68 39.55 32.63
C GLY A 146 -0.53 39.44 31.68
N GLY A 147 -1.58 38.74 32.13
CA GLY A 147 -2.97 39.00 31.71
C GLY A 147 -3.82 37.79 31.31
N LYS A 148 -4.83 37.48 32.14
CA LYS A 148 -5.96 36.55 31.89
C LYS A 148 -6.61 36.72 30.50
N GLN A 149 -6.87 35.61 29.82
CA GLN A 149 -8.23 35.20 29.43
C GLN A 149 -8.23 33.74 28.93
N VAL A 150 -9.01 32.90 29.62
CA VAL A 150 -9.34 31.55 29.18
C VAL A 150 -10.54 31.68 28.26
N SER A 151 -10.31 31.62 26.96
CA SER A 151 -11.36 31.38 25.96
C SER A 151 -11.07 30.03 25.31
N SER A 152 -11.98 29.10 25.54
CA SER A 152 -12.01 27.74 25.00
C SER A 152 -11.76 27.72 23.49
N PRO A 153 -10.90 26.83 22.95
CA PRO A 153 -10.87 26.61 21.51
C PRO A 153 -12.10 25.79 21.13
N SER A 154 -12.93 26.43 20.31
CA SER A 154 -14.01 25.83 19.54
C SER A 154 -13.48 24.62 18.76
N SER A 155 -13.95 23.44 19.14
CA SER A 155 -13.78 22.17 18.45
C SER A 155 -14.43 22.19 17.07
N ALA A 156 -13.63 22.52 16.07
CA ALA A 156 -13.92 22.24 14.66
C ALA A 156 -12.58 22.11 13.92
N GLU A 157 -11.77 21.10 14.31
CA GLU A 157 -10.76 20.58 13.40
C GLU A 157 -11.49 19.89 12.25
N GLY A 158 -11.80 20.67 11.21
CA GLY A 158 -12.21 20.11 9.94
C GLY A 158 -11.13 19.14 9.50
N HIS A 159 -11.48 17.86 9.33
CA HIS A 159 -10.62 16.89 8.67
C HIS A 159 -10.32 17.43 7.27
N ARG A 160 -9.14 18.03 7.11
CA ARG A 160 -8.62 18.39 5.80
C ARG A 160 -8.30 17.06 5.12
N ALA A 161 -9.01 16.75 4.03
CA ALA A 161 -8.70 15.59 3.21
C ALA A 161 -7.18 15.58 2.91
N ALA A 162 -6.55 14.42 3.02
CA ALA A 162 -5.13 14.31 2.73
C ALA A 162 -4.85 14.76 1.29
N GLU A 163 -3.81 15.57 1.07
CA GLU A 163 -3.38 15.91 -0.28
C GLU A 163 -2.80 14.65 -0.94
N THR A 164 -3.43 14.23 -2.03
CA THR A 164 -3.03 13.03 -2.79
C THR A 164 -2.65 13.37 -4.22
N GLU A 165 -1.76 12.56 -4.77
CA GLU A 165 -1.39 12.58 -6.18
C GLU A 165 -1.82 11.27 -6.89
N ASP A 166 -2.25 11.40 -8.14
CA ASP A 166 -2.55 10.26 -9.02
C ASP A 166 -1.29 9.88 -9.82
N LEU A 167 -0.74 8.71 -9.54
CA LEU A 167 0.46 8.16 -10.16
C LEU A 167 0.16 7.04 -11.16
N ARG A 168 -1.11 6.80 -11.52
CA ARG A 168 -1.47 5.70 -12.44
C ARG A 168 -0.80 5.84 -13.81
N ASP A 169 -0.57 7.06 -14.27
CA ASP A 169 0.07 7.35 -15.56
C ASP A 169 1.57 6.99 -15.60
N LEU A 170 2.19 6.74 -14.45
CA LEU A 170 3.54 6.19 -14.39
C LEU A 170 3.58 4.71 -14.80
N VAL A 171 2.48 3.96 -14.61
CA VAL A 171 2.43 2.54 -14.97
C VAL A 171 2.14 2.41 -16.45
N THR A 172 2.92 1.57 -17.15
CA THR A 172 2.72 1.28 -18.57
C THR A 172 1.31 0.77 -18.83
N GLU A 173 0.73 1.12 -19.98
CA GLU A 173 -0.57 0.59 -20.38
C GLU A 173 -0.59 -0.94 -20.34
N GLY A 174 -1.59 -1.54 -19.68
CA GLY A 174 -1.64 -2.98 -19.42
C GLY A 174 -0.71 -3.49 -18.31
N GLY A 175 0.09 -2.61 -17.67
CA GLY A 175 1.10 -2.90 -16.65
C GLY A 175 0.59 -3.27 -15.26
N TRP A 176 -0.64 -3.77 -15.11
CA TRP A 176 -1.25 -4.08 -13.82
C TRP A 176 -1.55 -5.57 -13.70
N PHE A 177 -0.87 -6.24 -12.76
CA PHE A 177 -0.94 -7.69 -12.62
C PHE A 177 -1.33 -8.10 -11.21
N ASP A 178 -2.20 -9.09 -11.12
CA ASP A 178 -2.59 -9.75 -9.89
C ASP A 178 -2.54 -11.27 -10.02
N THR A 179 -2.92 -11.98 -8.95
CA THR A 179 -2.89 -13.46 -8.97
C THR A 179 -3.89 -14.10 -9.92
N THR A 180 -4.88 -13.34 -10.38
CA THR A 180 -5.90 -13.82 -11.33
C THR A 180 -5.40 -13.72 -12.76
N ASN A 181 -4.76 -12.60 -13.13
CA ASN A 181 -4.31 -12.38 -14.50
C ASN A 181 -2.86 -12.85 -14.76
N ALA A 182 -1.98 -12.89 -13.77
CA ALA A 182 -0.60 -13.36 -13.94
C ALA A 182 -0.40 -14.79 -13.41
N GLY A 183 -0.99 -15.13 -12.26
CA GLY A 183 -0.75 -16.39 -11.53
C GLY A 183 -0.14 -16.16 -10.15
N LEU A 184 0.29 -17.22 -9.46
CA LEU A 184 0.88 -17.09 -8.11
C LEU A 184 2.25 -16.42 -8.15
N LYS A 185 2.52 -15.52 -7.19
CA LYS A 185 3.78 -14.75 -7.13
C LYS A 185 5.02 -15.60 -6.86
N THR A 186 4.85 -16.85 -6.42
CA THR A 186 5.94 -17.80 -6.18
C THR A 186 6.15 -18.77 -7.36
N GLU A 187 5.51 -18.54 -8.50
CA GLU A 187 5.63 -19.37 -9.70
C GLU A 187 6.33 -18.62 -10.82
N ALA A 188 7.40 -19.21 -11.38
CA ALA A 188 8.15 -18.63 -12.49
C ALA A 188 7.29 -18.37 -13.75
N SER A 189 6.29 -19.21 -13.99
CA SER A 189 5.32 -19.05 -15.09
C SER A 189 4.59 -17.72 -15.06
N SER A 190 4.28 -17.18 -13.86
CA SER A 190 3.60 -15.91 -13.70
C SER A 190 4.42 -14.75 -14.25
N TYR A 191 5.73 -14.75 -13.99
CA TYR A 191 6.66 -13.73 -14.50
C TYR A 191 6.87 -13.85 -16.01
N GLY A 192 6.94 -15.07 -16.53
CA GLY A 192 6.97 -15.32 -17.98
C GLY A 192 5.74 -14.71 -18.67
N LYS A 193 4.55 -14.93 -18.11
CA LYS A 193 3.29 -14.36 -18.62
C LYS A 193 3.27 -12.83 -18.56
N ILE A 194 3.78 -12.23 -17.48
CA ILE A 194 3.86 -10.76 -17.33
C ILE A 194 4.71 -10.15 -18.45
N VAL A 195 5.94 -10.66 -18.65
CA VAL A 195 6.84 -10.10 -19.66
C VAL A 195 6.31 -10.34 -21.08
N GLU A 196 5.69 -11.50 -21.34
CA GLU A 196 5.03 -11.78 -22.62
C GLU A 196 3.87 -10.81 -22.89
N THR A 197 3.01 -10.59 -21.90
CA THR A 197 1.85 -9.67 -22.01
C THR A 197 2.29 -8.24 -22.33
N LEU A 198 3.40 -7.79 -21.75
CA LEU A 198 3.95 -6.45 -21.96
C LEU A 198 4.86 -6.34 -23.20
N GLY A 199 5.17 -7.46 -23.85
CA GLY A 199 6.17 -7.49 -24.93
C GLY A 199 7.58 -7.17 -24.44
N TRP A 200 7.90 -7.43 -23.17
CA TRP A 200 9.21 -7.18 -22.58
C TRP A 200 10.10 -8.41 -22.68
N HIS A 201 11.42 -8.20 -22.74
CA HIS A 201 12.40 -9.28 -22.65
C HIS A 201 12.74 -9.55 -21.17
N ALA A 202 12.60 -10.80 -20.73
CA ALA A 202 12.92 -11.23 -19.36
C ALA A 202 14.31 -10.74 -18.90
N ALA A 203 15.35 -10.99 -19.71
CA ALA A 203 16.73 -10.60 -19.40
C ALA A 203 16.97 -9.08 -19.29
N ARG A 204 16.05 -8.26 -19.83
CA ARG A 204 16.09 -6.79 -19.73
C ARG A 204 15.15 -6.24 -18.66
N THR A 205 14.31 -7.08 -18.07
CA THR A 205 13.35 -6.70 -17.02
C THR A 205 14.00 -6.84 -15.63
N LEU A 206 13.81 -5.83 -14.79
CA LEU A 206 14.20 -5.84 -13.38
C LEU A 206 12.94 -5.97 -12.52
N PHE A 207 12.89 -6.98 -11.65
CA PHE A 207 11.84 -7.16 -10.67
C PHE A 207 12.32 -6.76 -9.27
N LEU A 208 11.51 -5.98 -8.56
CA LEU A 208 11.79 -5.50 -7.21
C LEU A 208 10.76 -6.11 -6.25
N THR A 209 11.22 -6.81 -5.22
CA THR A 209 10.35 -7.47 -4.24
C THR A 209 11.02 -7.54 -2.88
N ASP A 210 10.25 -7.54 -1.80
CA ASP A 210 10.74 -7.83 -0.44
C ASP A 210 10.70 -9.33 -0.10
N ASN A 211 10.15 -10.16 -0.99
CA ASN A 211 9.86 -11.56 -0.72
C ASN A 211 10.85 -12.50 -1.42
N VAL A 212 11.55 -13.31 -0.62
CA VAL A 212 12.53 -14.32 -1.08
C VAL A 212 11.93 -15.32 -2.08
N GLY A 213 10.70 -15.80 -1.86
CA GLY A 213 10.06 -16.76 -2.76
C GLY A 213 9.68 -16.15 -4.11
N GLU A 214 9.25 -14.89 -4.10
CA GLU A 214 9.02 -14.13 -5.33
C GLU A 214 10.33 -13.83 -6.06
N TYR A 215 11.39 -13.55 -5.30
CA TYR A 215 12.73 -13.35 -5.86
C TYR A 215 13.18 -14.57 -6.65
N ASP A 216 13.08 -15.75 -6.04
CA ASP A 216 13.51 -17.01 -6.66
C ASP A 216 12.67 -17.37 -7.88
N ALA A 217 11.37 -17.12 -7.83
CA ALA A 217 10.45 -17.36 -8.95
C ALA A 217 10.74 -16.44 -10.15
N ALA A 218 10.94 -15.14 -9.90
CA ALA A 218 11.29 -14.18 -10.96
C ALA A 218 12.66 -14.47 -11.57
N ALA A 219 13.65 -14.79 -10.74
CA ALA A 219 14.99 -15.15 -11.20
C ALA A 219 14.98 -16.43 -12.06
N SER A 220 14.18 -17.42 -11.66
CA SER A 220 13.99 -18.66 -12.45
C SER A 220 13.29 -18.42 -13.79
N ALA A 221 12.50 -17.36 -13.91
CA ALA A 221 11.90 -16.91 -15.16
C ALA A 221 12.86 -16.07 -16.03
N GLY A 222 14.10 -15.87 -15.59
CA GLY A 222 15.15 -15.15 -16.34
C GLY A 222 15.12 -13.63 -16.18
N LEU A 223 14.37 -13.10 -15.21
CA LEU A 223 14.40 -11.68 -14.88
C LEU A 223 15.64 -11.36 -14.04
N ARG A 224 16.11 -10.10 -14.12
CA ARG A 224 16.97 -9.54 -13.07
C ARG A 224 16.10 -9.26 -11.86
N VAL A 225 16.63 -9.48 -10.66
CA VAL A 225 15.86 -9.30 -9.44
C VAL A 225 16.72 -8.63 -8.38
N ILE A 226 16.12 -7.68 -7.66
CA ILE A 226 16.69 -7.07 -6.46
C ILE A 226 15.69 -7.27 -5.32
N LEU A 227 16.19 -7.71 -4.18
CA LEU A 227 15.44 -7.80 -2.93
C LEU A 227 15.44 -6.43 -2.22
N LEU A 228 14.27 -5.94 -1.85
CA LEU A 228 14.10 -4.69 -1.09
C LEU A 228 13.96 -5.00 0.41
N ASP A 229 14.98 -4.67 1.21
CA ASP A 229 14.94 -4.78 2.66
C ASP A 229 14.55 -3.44 3.30
N ARG A 230 13.25 -3.25 3.56
CA ARG A 230 12.68 -2.00 4.11
C ARG A 230 12.37 -2.13 5.61
N PRO A 231 12.33 -1.01 6.35
CA PRO A 231 11.88 -1.01 7.74
C PRO A 231 10.50 -1.67 7.91
N GLY A 232 10.45 -2.73 8.72
CA GLY A 232 9.23 -3.49 8.99
C GLY A 232 9.12 -4.82 8.23
N ASN A 233 10.01 -5.09 7.27
CA ASN A 233 10.05 -6.37 6.57
C ASN A 233 10.52 -7.51 7.49
N ALA A 234 10.20 -8.74 7.08
CA ALA A 234 10.76 -9.92 7.74
C ALA A 234 12.29 -9.93 7.56
N PRO A 235 13.08 -10.32 8.57
CA PRO A 235 14.53 -10.36 8.45
C PRO A 235 14.96 -11.31 7.31
N VAL A 236 15.84 -10.81 6.43
CA VAL A 236 16.47 -11.63 5.39
C VAL A 236 17.51 -12.56 6.02
N SER A 237 17.52 -13.83 5.62
CA SER A 237 18.45 -14.82 6.18
C SER A 237 19.89 -14.53 5.72
N ALA A 238 20.89 -14.94 6.50
CA ALA A 238 22.30 -14.76 6.11
C ALA A 238 22.64 -15.50 4.80
N ALA A 239 21.98 -16.63 4.53
CA ALA A 239 22.15 -17.38 3.29
C ALA A 239 21.57 -16.63 2.09
N ASP A 240 20.41 -15.98 2.25
CA ASP A 240 19.79 -15.18 1.19
C ASP A 240 20.56 -13.88 0.94
N MET A 241 21.02 -13.19 1.99
CA MET A 241 21.89 -12.01 1.88
C MET A 241 23.19 -12.30 1.12
N ALA A 242 23.70 -13.53 1.16
CA ALA A 242 24.93 -13.91 0.48
C ALA A 242 24.76 -14.19 -1.03
N ARG A 243 23.52 -14.44 -1.49
CA ARG A 243 23.24 -14.85 -2.88
C ARG A 243 22.37 -13.84 -3.65
N MET A 244 21.67 -12.95 -2.96
CA MET A 244 20.76 -11.99 -3.55
C MET A 244 21.41 -10.62 -3.66
N ASP A 245 21.01 -9.86 -4.67
CA ASP A 245 21.21 -8.41 -4.65
C ASP A 245 20.17 -7.80 -3.71
N VAL A 246 20.61 -7.10 -2.67
CA VAL A 246 19.75 -6.58 -1.60
C VAL A 246 20.03 -5.10 -1.41
N VAL A 247 18.99 -4.28 -1.51
CA VAL A 247 19.08 -2.83 -1.29
C VAL A 247 18.01 -2.36 -0.31
N GLN A 248 18.23 -1.19 0.28
CA GLN A 248 17.30 -0.61 1.27
C GLN A 248 16.55 0.61 0.73
N SER A 249 17.00 1.20 -0.39
CA SER A 249 16.35 2.29 -1.11
C SER A 249 16.33 2.03 -2.62
N LEU A 250 15.35 2.60 -3.34
CA LEU A 250 15.41 2.67 -4.81
C LEU A 250 16.52 3.61 -5.31
N ASP A 251 17.03 4.48 -4.44
CA ASP A 251 18.20 5.33 -4.72
C ASP A 251 19.48 4.51 -4.90
N ASP A 252 19.53 3.31 -4.30
CA ASP A 252 20.68 2.39 -4.41
C ASP A 252 20.67 1.60 -5.73
N ILE A 253 19.65 1.80 -6.58
CA ILE A 253 19.45 1.04 -7.82
C ILE A 253 19.86 1.90 -9.01
N GLU A 254 20.96 1.54 -9.66
CA GLU A 254 21.37 2.12 -10.93
C GLU A 254 20.89 1.28 -12.12
N LEU A 255 20.02 1.87 -12.95
CA LEU A 255 19.68 1.28 -14.24
C LEU A 255 20.80 1.58 -15.24
N VAL A 256 21.52 0.55 -15.66
CA VAL A 256 22.47 0.61 -16.78
C VAL A 256 21.79 0.26 -18.10
N GLU A 257 21.99 1.10 -19.12
CA GLU A 257 21.62 0.80 -20.50
C GLU A 257 22.49 -0.35 -21.02
N LYS A 258 21.87 -1.37 -21.61
CA LYS A 258 22.53 -2.50 -22.27
C LYS A 258 21.93 -2.78 -23.64
#